data_AF-A0A0J1ATA6-F1
#
_entry.id   AF-A0A0J1ATA6-F1
#
_cell.length_a   1.000
_cell.length_b   1.000
_cell.length_c   1.000
_cell.angle_alpha   90.00
_cell.angle_beta   90.00
_cell.angle_gamma   90.00
#
_symmetry.space_group_name_H-M   'P 1'
#
loop_
_entity.id
_entity.type
_entity.pdbx_description
1 polymer ?
#
loop_
_entity_poly.entity_id
_entity_poly.type
_entity_poly.pdbx_seq_one_letter_code
_entity_poly.pdbx_strand_id
1 'polypeptide(L)'
;MPDGAIVSKFNWVSLCDEVDKITNDTEFTEGDFEIVSSDNVRFKVPSYHLFAASAVFEGAQGLDSDTERSITLFDSTIETAEVVRLFLHLVVHGKIALEGYMPHVKELVLFLGKWDCERAKRHLLAKLENAVHRGAVQAHIAWLVGANADDPEICRIVLATYPDATWVAPKVQDGNLLWSTPGDSAWSPASWNRGFWEDAPKKYLFALARAYGKGDCSKLASEFERYIKVISEI
;
A
#
# COMPACT_ATOMS: atom_id res chain seq x y z
N MET A 1 41.32 -15.05 49.80
CA MET A 1 40.95 -14.68 48.42
C MET A 1 39.69 -15.46 48.07
N PRO A 2 38.53 -14.79 47.95
CA PRO A 2 37.28 -15.45 47.58
C PRO A 2 37.03 -15.25 46.07
N ASP A 3 36.99 -16.34 45.30
CA ASP A 3 36.49 -16.32 43.93
C ASP A 3 34.98 -16.60 43.96
N GLY A 4 34.21 -15.52 44.01
CA GLY A 4 32.76 -15.53 43.89
C GLY A 4 32.35 -15.61 42.42
N ALA A 5 32.11 -16.82 41.92
CA ALA A 5 31.41 -17.01 40.67
C ALA A 5 29.92 -16.72 40.86
N ILE A 6 29.51 -15.49 40.52
CA ILE A 6 28.11 -15.12 40.35
C ILE A 6 27.61 -15.82 39.08
N VAL A 7 27.00 -16.99 39.24
CA VAL A 7 26.18 -17.58 38.18
C VAL A 7 24.86 -16.82 38.19
N SER A 8 24.79 -15.78 37.36
CA SER A 8 23.53 -15.13 36.97
C SER A 8 22.61 -16.21 36.40
N LYS A 9 21.58 -16.58 37.15
CA LYS A 9 20.41 -17.28 36.61
C LYS A 9 19.72 -16.30 35.66
N PHE A 10 20.15 -16.30 34.40
CA PHE A 10 19.37 -15.71 33.31
C PHE A 10 18.02 -16.43 33.30
N ASN A 11 17.00 -15.73 33.78
CA ASN A 11 15.64 -16.22 33.86
C ASN A 11 15.02 -16.14 32.45
N TRP A 12 15.31 -17.15 31.62
CA TRP A 12 14.76 -17.30 30.26
C TRP A 12 13.24 -17.45 30.21
N VAL A 13 12.56 -17.50 31.36
CA VAL A 13 11.11 -17.71 31.47
C VAL A 13 10.31 -16.39 31.34
N SER A 14 10.96 -15.22 31.37
CA SER A 14 10.24 -13.93 31.41
C SER A 14 10.19 -13.15 30.08
N LEU A 15 10.56 -13.77 28.96
CA LEU A 15 10.53 -13.13 27.62
C LEU A 15 9.47 -13.73 26.68
N CYS A 16 8.67 -14.69 27.16
CA CYS A 16 7.62 -15.35 26.37
C CYS A 16 6.19 -15.00 26.83
N ASP A 17 6.03 -14.06 27.77
CA ASP A 17 4.75 -13.75 28.43
C ASP A 17 4.22 -12.32 28.18
N GLU A 18 4.76 -11.59 27.19
CA GLU A 18 3.89 -10.63 26.49
C GLU A 18 3.08 -11.44 25.48
N VAL A 19 2.02 -12.09 25.97
CA VAL A 19 0.90 -12.48 25.11
C VAL A 19 0.46 -11.19 24.46
N ASP A 20 0.79 -11.02 23.18
CA ASP A 20 0.44 -9.82 22.41
C ASP A 20 -1.04 -9.52 22.65
N LYS A 21 -1.29 -8.49 23.45
CA LYS A 21 -2.63 -8.19 23.89
C LYS A 21 -3.41 -7.70 22.68
N ILE A 22 -4.36 -8.51 22.23
CA ILE A 22 -5.28 -8.09 21.16
C ILE A 22 -6.01 -6.83 21.62
N THR A 23 -5.86 -5.75 20.85
CA THR A 23 -6.57 -4.49 21.04
C THR A 23 -7.72 -4.41 20.04
N ASN A 24 -8.82 -3.74 20.37
CA ASN A 24 -9.90 -3.54 19.38
C ASN A 24 -9.62 -2.25 18.61
N ASP A 25 -9.94 -2.25 17.31
CA ASP A 25 -9.97 -1.04 16.51
C ASP A 25 -10.98 -0.02 17.08
N THR A 26 -10.78 1.27 16.81
CA THR A 26 -11.64 2.33 17.35
C THR A 26 -12.90 2.57 16.52
N GLU A 27 -12.94 2.15 15.26
CA GLU A 27 -14.03 2.42 14.32
C GLU A 27 -14.81 1.14 13.98
N PHE A 28 -14.10 0.08 13.59
CA PHE A 28 -14.71 -1.20 13.22
C PHE A 28 -14.85 -2.10 14.46
N THR A 29 -15.87 -1.82 15.27
CA THR A 29 -16.14 -2.51 16.55
C THR A 29 -17.42 -3.35 16.56
N GLU A 30 -18.19 -3.33 15.48
CA GLU A 30 -19.47 -4.04 15.36
C GLU A 30 -19.52 -4.92 14.12
N GLY A 31 -20.02 -6.15 14.27
CA GLY A 31 -20.11 -7.10 13.17
C GLY A 31 -20.16 -8.55 13.65
N ASP A 32 -20.50 -9.44 12.74
CA ASP A 32 -20.53 -10.88 12.94
C ASP A 32 -19.25 -11.58 12.47
N PHE A 33 -18.26 -10.83 11.96
CA PHE A 33 -16.97 -11.34 11.51
C PHE A 33 -15.83 -10.57 12.19
N GLU A 34 -14.85 -11.30 12.72
CA GLU A 34 -13.63 -10.76 13.31
C GLU A 34 -12.43 -10.91 12.37
N ILE A 35 -11.66 -9.84 12.21
CA ILE A 35 -10.34 -9.87 11.58
C ILE A 35 -9.34 -9.43 12.64
N VAL A 36 -8.31 -10.24 12.90
CA VAL A 36 -7.18 -9.86 13.75
C VAL A 36 -5.98 -9.61 12.83
N SER A 37 -5.50 -8.38 12.78
CA SER A 37 -4.31 -8.00 12.00
C SER A 37 -3.03 -8.60 12.56
N SER A 38 -1.95 -8.57 11.77
CA SER A 38 -0.63 -9.11 12.15
C SER A 38 0.02 -8.42 13.35
N ASP A 39 -0.43 -7.20 13.65
CA ASP A 39 -0.04 -6.37 14.80
C ASP A 39 -1.10 -6.38 15.92
N ASN A 40 -1.94 -7.44 15.95
CA ASN A 40 -2.87 -7.76 17.04
C ASN A 40 -3.96 -6.71 17.28
N VAL A 41 -4.47 -6.09 16.21
CA VAL A 41 -5.69 -5.26 16.25
C VAL A 41 -6.87 -6.05 15.72
N ARG A 42 -7.93 -6.16 16.51
CA ARG A 42 -9.20 -6.80 16.16
C ARG A 42 -10.14 -5.78 15.55
N PHE A 43 -10.64 -6.11 14.36
CA PHE A 43 -11.72 -5.43 13.66
C PHE A 43 -12.95 -6.32 13.70
N LYS A 44 -14.10 -5.77 14.08
CA LYS A 44 -15.40 -6.42 13.91
C LYS A 44 -16.13 -5.72 12.77
N VAL A 45 -16.58 -6.50 11.80
CA VAL A 45 -17.23 -6.00 10.59
C VAL A 45 -18.35 -6.97 10.17
N PRO A 46 -19.46 -6.49 9.58
CA PRO A 46 -20.43 -7.39 8.99
C PRO A 46 -19.84 -8.21 7.85
N SER A 47 -19.96 -9.52 7.93
CA SER A 47 -19.41 -10.54 7.01
C SER A 47 -19.77 -10.28 5.55
N TYR A 48 -20.97 -9.76 5.28
CA TYR A 48 -21.43 -9.48 3.92
C TYR A 48 -20.54 -8.45 3.19
N HIS A 49 -19.87 -7.53 3.89
CA HIS A 49 -18.91 -6.62 3.25
C HIS A 49 -17.66 -7.35 2.77
N LEU A 50 -17.16 -8.29 3.59
CA LEU A 50 -15.98 -9.09 3.27
C LEU A 50 -16.29 -10.07 2.13
N PHE A 51 -17.42 -10.76 2.19
CA PHE A 51 -17.82 -11.74 1.18
C PHE A 51 -18.13 -11.08 -0.17
N ALA A 52 -18.72 -9.88 -0.14
CA ALA A 52 -18.92 -9.10 -1.37
C ALA A 52 -17.59 -8.67 -2.02
N ALA A 53 -16.56 -8.44 -1.20
CA ALA A 53 -15.23 -8.02 -1.63
C ALA A 53 -14.37 -9.18 -2.15
N SER A 54 -14.41 -10.35 -1.50
CA SER A 54 -13.61 -11.52 -1.86
C SER A 54 -14.25 -12.85 -1.45
N ALA A 55 -14.21 -13.80 -2.38
CA ALA A 55 -14.60 -15.19 -2.14
C ALA A 55 -13.62 -15.94 -1.23
N VAL A 56 -12.40 -15.43 -1.04
CA VAL A 56 -11.41 -16.02 -0.13
C VAL A 56 -11.88 -15.86 1.32
N PHE A 57 -12.44 -14.69 1.68
CA PHE A 57 -13.02 -14.50 3.02
C PHE A 57 -14.25 -15.39 3.25
N GLU A 58 -15.06 -15.62 2.22
CA GLU A 58 -16.19 -16.56 2.28
C GLU A 58 -15.69 -18.01 2.46
N GLY A 59 -14.70 -18.43 1.67
CA GLY A 59 -14.12 -19.77 1.71
C GLY A 59 -13.34 -20.07 3.00
N ALA A 60 -12.68 -19.07 3.58
CA ALA A 60 -11.97 -19.20 4.85
C ALA A 60 -12.89 -19.60 6.02
N GLN A 61 -14.19 -19.30 5.92
CA GLN A 61 -15.19 -19.69 6.91
C GLN A 61 -15.67 -21.14 6.76
N GLY A 62 -15.65 -21.69 5.55
CA GLY A 62 -16.31 -22.96 5.21
C GLY A 62 -15.70 -24.23 5.84
N LEU A 63 -14.63 -24.09 6.63
CA LEU A 63 -13.90 -25.21 7.21
C LEU A 63 -14.33 -25.56 8.63
N ASP A 64 -15.12 -24.71 9.31
CA ASP A 64 -15.42 -24.92 10.73
C ASP A 64 -16.80 -24.32 11.09
N SER A 65 -17.82 -25.17 11.19
CA SER A 65 -19.24 -24.74 11.24
C SER A 65 -19.73 -24.29 12.62
N ASP A 66 -18.89 -24.42 13.66
CA ASP A 66 -19.26 -24.19 15.07
C ASP A 66 -18.41 -23.08 15.75
N THR A 67 -17.45 -22.49 15.03
CA THR A 67 -16.55 -21.45 15.55
C THR A 67 -17.00 -20.05 15.15
N GLU A 68 -16.75 -19.11 16.06
CA GLU A 68 -16.92 -17.67 15.86
C GLU A 68 -16.22 -17.25 14.56
N ARG A 69 -16.91 -16.54 13.66
CA ARG A 69 -16.38 -16.18 12.34
C ARG A 69 -15.20 -15.23 12.54
N SER A 70 -13.99 -15.77 12.50
CA SER A 70 -12.77 -15.03 12.82
C SER A 70 -11.64 -15.46 11.91
N ILE A 71 -10.79 -14.51 11.53
CA ILE A 71 -9.54 -14.77 10.82
C ILE A 71 -8.40 -13.98 11.47
N THR A 72 -7.26 -14.64 11.63
CA THR A 72 -6.02 -13.99 12.05
C THR A 72 -5.09 -13.88 10.85
N LEU A 73 -4.58 -12.67 10.64
CA LEU A 73 -3.65 -12.33 9.60
C LEU A 73 -2.23 -12.33 10.17
N PHE A 74 -1.23 -12.74 9.38
CA PHE A 74 0.12 -13.01 9.88
C PHE A 74 1.23 -12.29 9.11
N ASP A 75 0.89 -11.65 8.00
CA ASP A 75 1.85 -10.95 7.16
C ASP A 75 2.10 -9.54 7.70
N SER A 76 3.18 -9.38 8.45
CA SER A 76 3.57 -8.11 9.07
C SER A 76 3.89 -6.98 8.08
N THR A 77 3.92 -7.26 6.78
CA THR A 77 4.17 -6.22 5.76
C THR A 77 2.87 -5.66 5.21
N ILE A 78 1.89 -6.51 4.90
CA ILE A 78 0.67 -6.10 4.18
C ILE A 78 -0.63 -6.37 4.95
N GLU A 79 -0.58 -7.02 6.10
CA GLU A 79 -1.75 -7.36 6.92
C GLU A 79 -1.75 -6.65 8.28
N THR A 80 -1.15 -5.46 8.34
CA THR A 80 -1.15 -4.59 9.52
C THR A 80 -2.49 -3.91 9.73
N ALA A 81 -2.73 -3.39 10.94
CA ALA A 81 -3.97 -2.71 11.29
C ALA A 81 -4.27 -1.53 10.36
N GLU A 82 -3.25 -0.75 9.98
CA GLU A 82 -3.40 0.39 9.06
C GLU A 82 -3.88 -0.06 7.67
N VAL A 83 -3.32 -1.15 7.14
CA VAL A 83 -3.73 -1.69 5.83
C VAL A 83 -5.14 -2.25 5.88
N VAL A 84 -5.46 -3.00 6.94
CA VAL A 84 -6.82 -3.55 7.15
C VAL A 84 -7.83 -2.42 7.26
N ARG A 85 -7.51 -1.34 7.98
CA ARG A 85 -8.40 -0.17 8.10
C ARG A 85 -8.65 0.51 6.75
N LEU A 86 -7.61 0.70 5.94
CA LEU A 86 -7.75 1.22 4.57
C LEU A 86 -8.64 0.33 3.71
N PHE A 87 -8.44 -0.99 3.79
CA PHE A 87 -9.28 -1.96 3.10
C PHE A 87 -10.74 -1.87 3.56
N LEU A 88 -11.00 -1.81 4.87
CA LEU A 88 -12.36 -1.73 5.41
C LEU A 88 -13.06 -0.42 5.03
N HIS A 89 -12.38 0.73 5.08
CA HIS A 89 -12.96 1.98 4.55
C HIS A 89 -13.33 1.88 3.07
N LEU A 90 -12.51 1.18 2.28
CA LEU A 90 -12.78 0.97 0.87
C LEU A 90 -14.02 0.10 0.64
N VAL A 91 -14.16 -1.03 1.35
CA VAL A 91 -15.26 -2.00 1.09
C VAL A 91 -16.55 -1.72 1.87
N VAL A 92 -16.45 -1.07 3.03
CA VAL A 92 -17.62 -0.71 3.87
C VAL A 92 -18.17 0.64 3.44
N HIS A 93 -17.31 1.63 3.23
CA HIS A 93 -17.76 3.01 2.96
C HIS A 93 -17.55 3.46 1.52
N GLY A 94 -16.85 2.69 0.68
CA GLY A 94 -16.46 3.13 -0.65
C GLY A 94 -15.50 4.33 -0.60
N LYS A 95 -14.73 4.49 0.48
CA LYS A 95 -13.87 5.66 0.72
C LYS A 95 -12.41 5.25 0.82
N ILE A 96 -11.56 6.04 0.19
CA ILE A 96 -10.12 6.02 0.41
C ILE A 96 -9.62 7.47 0.30
N ALA A 97 -8.83 7.91 1.27
CA ALA A 97 -8.26 9.25 1.25
C ALA A 97 -7.12 9.27 0.22
N LEU A 98 -7.36 9.91 -0.92
CA LEU A 98 -6.36 10.11 -1.98
C LEU A 98 -5.64 11.46 -1.87
N GLU A 99 -5.93 12.22 -0.83
CA GLU A 99 -5.37 13.55 -0.60
C GLU A 99 -4.04 13.45 0.15
N GLY A 100 -2.95 13.96 -0.43
CA GLY A 100 -1.64 14.02 0.23
C GLY A 100 -0.80 12.75 0.08
N TYR A 101 0.12 12.54 1.03
CA TYR A 101 0.92 11.32 1.12
C TYR A 101 0.04 10.20 1.67
N MET A 102 -0.06 9.09 0.93
CA MET A 102 -0.81 7.91 1.35
C MET A 102 0.17 6.83 1.81
N PRO A 103 0.50 6.79 3.11
CA PRO A 103 1.23 5.65 3.63
C PRO A 103 0.40 4.38 3.40
N HIS A 104 1.07 3.24 3.22
CA HIS A 104 0.45 1.93 3.09
C HIS A 104 -0.35 1.67 1.81
N VAL A 105 -0.28 2.54 0.79
CA VAL A 105 -1.05 2.32 -0.44
C VAL A 105 -0.55 1.13 -1.27
N LYS A 106 0.77 0.93 -1.30
CA LYS A 106 1.40 -0.24 -1.92
C LYS A 106 0.93 -1.51 -1.21
N GLU A 107 0.99 -1.50 0.11
CA GLU A 107 0.58 -2.58 1.00
C GLU A 107 -0.91 -2.89 0.83
N LEU A 108 -1.77 -1.89 0.71
CA LEU A 108 -3.19 -2.06 0.39
C LEU A 108 -3.38 -2.77 -0.96
N VAL A 109 -2.68 -2.34 -2.00
CA VAL A 109 -2.80 -2.98 -3.32
C VAL A 109 -2.32 -4.43 -3.28
N LEU A 110 -1.22 -4.71 -2.56
CA LEU A 110 -0.72 -6.07 -2.35
C LEU A 110 -1.68 -6.92 -1.53
N PHE A 111 -2.29 -6.35 -0.48
CA PHE A 111 -3.33 -6.99 0.33
C PHE A 111 -4.54 -7.36 -0.54
N LEU A 112 -5.02 -6.42 -1.37
CA LEU A 112 -6.13 -6.65 -2.29
C LEU A 112 -5.82 -7.79 -3.29
N GLY A 113 -4.56 -7.90 -3.73
CA GLY A 113 -4.12 -9.00 -4.58
C GLY A 113 -4.05 -10.34 -3.83
N LYS A 114 -3.46 -10.37 -2.63
CA LYS A 114 -3.31 -11.58 -1.81
C LYS A 114 -4.66 -12.19 -1.44
N TRP A 115 -5.63 -11.34 -1.11
CA TRP A 115 -6.96 -11.75 -0.69
C TRP A 115 -7.96 -11.85 -1.85
N ASP A 116 -7.51 -11.78 -3.11
CA ASP A 116 -8.36 -11.86 -4.31
C ASP A 116 -9.56 -10.89 -4.28
N CYS A 117 -9.31 -9.67 -3.79
CA CYS A 117 -10.31 -8.61 -3.66
C CYS A 117 -10.45 -7.80 -4.96
N GLU A 118 -10.61 -8.48 -6.09
CA GLU A 118 -10.55 -7.87 -7.43
C GLU A 118 -11.59 -6.75 -7.63
N ARG A 119 -12.79 -6.89 -7.06
CA ARG A 119 -13.82 -5.84 -7.11
C ARG A 119 -13.39 -4.57 -6.37
N ALA A 120 -12.80 -4.73 -5.18
CA ALA A 120 -12.31 -3.62 -4.40
C ALA A 120 -11.10 -2.96 -5.08
N LYS A 121 -10.20 -3.77 -5.68
CA LYS A 121 -9.09 -3.28 -6.51
C LYS A 121 -9.58 -2.41 -7.67
N ARG A 122 -10.57 -2.86 -8.44
CA ARG A 122 -11.16 -2.04 -9.51
C ARG A 122 -11.82 -0.78 -9.00
N HIS A 123 -12.50 -0.85 -7.85
CA HIS A 123 -13.12 0.33 -7.24
C HIS A 123 -12.07 1.38 -6.83
N LEU A 124 -10.96 0.93 -6.23
CA LEU A 124 -9.80 1.77 -5.92
C LEU A 124 -9.25 2.46 -7.17
N LEU A 125 -8.98 1.70 -8.23
CA LEU A 125 -8.41 2.21 -9.48
C LEU A 125 -9.35 3.20 -10.18
N ALA A 126 -10.66 2.93 -10.21
CA ALA A 126 -11.65 3.86 -10.76
C ALA A 126 -11.73 5.17 -9.94
N LYS A 127 -11.64 5.10 -8.61
CA LYS A 127 -11.57 6.31 -7.77
C LYS A 127 -10.28 7.10 -8.04
N LEU A 128 -9.16 6.40 -8.20
CA LEU A 128 -7.88 7.02 -8.49
C LEU A 128 -7.88 7.74 -9.84
N GLU A 129 -8.37 7.10 -10.90
CA GLU A 129 -8.50 7.70 -12.23
C GLU A 129 -9.38 8.96 -12.18
N ASN A 130 -10.51 8.90 -11.47
CA ASN A 130 -11.36 10.07 -11.26
C ASN A 130 -10.64 11.19 -10.49
N ALA A 131 -9.83 10.86 -9.48
CA ALA A 131 -9.05 11.85 -8.75
C ALA A 131 -7.95 12.47 -9.61
N VAL A 132 -7.31 11.67 -10.47
CA VAL A 132 -6.33 12.10 -11.47
C VAL A 132 -6.97 13.10 -12.43
N HIS A 133 -8.14 12.83 -12.98
CA HIS A 133 -8.81 13.77 -13.88
C HIS A 133 -9.26 15.07 -13.19
N ARG A 134 -9.52 15.03 -11.88
CA ARG A 134 -9.99 16.18 -11.10
C ARG A 134 -8.88 17.04 -10.49
N GLY A 135 -7.60 16.65 -10.59
CA GLY A 135 -6.55 17.35 -9.85
C GLY A 135 -6.57 17.09 -8.35
N ALA A 136 -7.26 16.04 -7.89
CA ALA A 136 -7.52 15.77 -6.48
C ALA A 136 -6.50 14.82 -5.82
N VAL A 137 -5.44 14.45 -6.54
CA VAL A 137 -4.38 13.54 -6.09
C VAL A 137 -3.03 14.04 -6.59
N GLN A 138 -1.98 13.81 -5.81
CA GLN A 138 -0.61 14.10 -6.26
C GLN A 138 -0.19 13.11 -7.34
N ALA A 139 0.34 13.64 -8.45
CA ALA A 139 0.61 12.84 -9.64
C ALA A 139 1.53 11.64 -9.37
N HIS A 140 2.63 11.84 -8.63
CA HIS A 140 3.56 10.75 -8.31
C HIS A 140 2.91 9.66 -7.43
N ILE A 141 2.06 10.03 -6.48
CA ILE A 141 1.29 9.05 -5.68
C ILE A 141 0.39 8.23 -6.60
N ALA A 142 -0.40 8.88 -7.46
CA ALA A 142 -1.29 8.18 -8.38
C ALA A 142 -0.54 7.23 -9.33
N TRP A 143 0.63 7.66 -9.83
CA TRP A 143 1.48 6.81 -10.65
C TRP A 143 1.96 5.58 -9.87
N LEU A 144 2.37 5.75 -8.60
CA LEU A 144 2.84 4.65 -7.76
C LEU A 144 1.74 3.63 -7.44
N VAL A 145 0.51 4.09 -7.20
CA VAL A 145 -0.65 3.19 -7.00
C VAL A 145 -0.91 2.39 -8.26
N GLY A 146 -0.98 3.04 -9.43
CA GLY A 146 -1.16 2.35 -10.72
C GLY A 146 -0.07 1.31 -10.97
N ALA A 147 1.19 1.68 -10.70
CA ALA A 147 2.34 0.79 -10.88
C ALA A 147 2.27 -0.44 -9.96
N ASN A 148 1.96 -0.25 -8.67
CA ASN A 148 1.81 -1.36 -7.72
C ASN A 148 0.56 -2.21 -8.02
N ALA A 149 -0.47 -1.64 -8.62
CA ALA A 149 -1.66 -2.36 -9.06
C ALA A 149 -1.46 -3.16 -10.36
N ASP A 150 -0.28 -3.04 -10.95
CA ASP A 150 0.05 -3.54 -12.28
C ASP A 150 -0.91 -3.02 -13.37
N ASP A 151 -1.29 -1.75 -13.26
CA ASP A 151 -2.16 -1.06 -14.21
C ASP A 151 -1.34 -0.03 -15.02
N PRO A 152 -0.82 -0.41 -16.20
CA PRO A 152 -0.04 0.50 -17.04
C PRO A 152 -0.88 1.63 -17.64
N GLU A 153 -2.20 1.45 -17.74
CA GLU A 153 -3.08 2.46 -18.31
C GLU A 153 -3.25 3.63 -17.34
N ILE A 154 -3.44 3.37 -16.04
CA ILE A 154 -3.44 4.44 -15.03
C ILE A 154 -2.11 5.19 -15.02
N CYS A 155 -0.98 4.47 -15.05
CA CYS A 155 0.33 5.13 -15.12
C CYS A 155 0.44 6.05 -16.35
N ARG A 156 -0.05 5.58 -17.51
CA ARG A 156 -0.06 6.37 -18.75
C ARG A 156 -0.95 7.61 -18.64
N ILE A 157 -2.16 7.47 -18.10
CA ILE A 157 -3.10 8.58 -17.88
C ILE A 157 -2.47 9.64 -16.97
N VAL A 158 -1.84 9.22 -15.88
CA VAL A 158 -1.16 10.12 -14.95
C VAL A 158 -0.05 10.92 -15.64
N LEU A 159 0.82 10.24 -16.39
CA LEU A 159 1.92 10.89 -17.12
C LEU A 159 1.41 11.84 -18.21
N ALA A 160 0.29 11.51 -18.87
CA ALA A 160 -0.32 12.35 -19.89
C ALA A 160 -1.04 13.57 -19.29
N THR A 161 -1.65 13.41 -18.11
CA THR A 161 -2.39 14.47 -17.41
C THR A 161 -1.44 15.47 -16.74
N TYR A 162 -0.29 14.99 -16.25
CA TYR A 162 0.65 15.77 -15.46
C TYR A 162 2.09 15.73 -15.98
N PRO A 163 2.38 16.02 -17.26
CA PRO A 163 3.72 15.90 -17.82
C PRO A 163 4.75 16.79 -17.10
N ASP A 164 4.30 17.93 -16.56
CA ASP A 164 5.14 18.94 -15.90
C ASP A 164 5.07 18.87 -14.37
N ALA A 165 4.60 17.75 -13.79
CA ALA A 165 4.59 17.59 -12.34
C ALA A 165 5.99 17.72 -11.76
N THR A 166 6.11 18.47 -10.67
CA THR A 166 7.36 18.69 -9.94
C THR A 166 7.19 18.33 -8.47
N TRP A 167 8.31 18.05 -7.79
CA TRP A 167 8.31 17.85 -6.35
C TRP A 167 8.10 19.19 -5.64
N VAL A 168 7.10 19.25 -4.77
CA VAL A 168 6.85 20.44 -3.94
C VAL A 168 7.87 20.48 -2.81
N ALA A 169 8.46 21.65 -2.56
CA ALA A 169 9.38 21.84 -1.45
C ALA A 169 8.69 21.55 -0.11
N PRO A 170 9.29 20.75 0.79
CA PRO A 170 8.82 20.69 2.16
C PRO A 170 8.91 22.09 2.77
N LYS A 171 7.93 22.45 3.61
CA LYS A 171 7.94 23.74 4.33
C LYS A 171 9.15 23.88 5.26
N VAL A 172 9.81 22.77 5.60
CA VAL A 172 11.03 22.71 6.40
C VAL A 172 12.17 22.28 5.48
N GLN A 173 13.12 23.18 5.25
CA GLN A 173 14.34 22.89 4.50
C GLN A 173 15.33 22.14 5.39
N ASP A 174 15.08 20.87 5.65
CA ASP A 174 16.15 19.99 6.10
C ASP A 174 16.82 19.43 4.85
N GLY A 175 18.09 19.78 4.63
CA GLY A 175 18.94 19.36 3.50
C GLY A 175 19.28 17.87 3.52
N ASN A 176 18.29 17.03 3.78
CA ASN A 176 18.41 15.60 3.88
C ASN A 176 18.38 15.00 2.46
N LEU A 177 19.51 14.41 2.08
CA LEU A 177 19.77 13.80 0.77
C LEU A 177 18.83 12.64 0.42
N LEU A 178 18.05 12.14 1.38
CA LEU A 178 17.08 11.08 1.14
C LEU A 178 15.71 11.58 0.69
N TRP A 179 15.50 12.90 0.62
CA TRP A 179 14.24 13.52 0.19
C TRP A 179 14.21 13.75 -1.31
N SER A 180 12.99 13.94 -1.84
CA SER A 180 12.82 14.31 -3.24
C SER A 180 13.36 15.71 -3.48
N THR A 181 14.01 15.95 -4.63
CA THR A 181 14.59 17.25 -4.96
C THR A 181 13.49 18.26 -5.29
N PRO A 182 13.26 19.31 -4.49
CA PRO A 182 12.20 20.26 -4.76
C PRO A 182 12.40 21.01 -6.08
N GLY A 183 11.32 21.21 -6.84
CA GLY A 183 11.33 21.89 -8.13
C GLY A 183 11.76 21.01 -9.31
N ASP A 184 12.43 19.87 -9.05
CA ASP A 184 12.71 18.90 -10.09
C ASP A 184 11.44 18.17 -10.54
N SER A 185 11.49 17.62 -11.75
CA SER A 185 10.40 16.79 -12.29
C SER A 185 10.12 15.60 -11.38
N ALA A 186 8.82 15.39 -11.10
CA ALA A 186 8.31 14.21 -10.42
C ALA A 186 8.56 12.91 -11.23
N TRP A 187 8.90 13.02 -12.51
CA TRP A 187 9.12 11.89 -13.41
C TRP A 187 10.59 11.55 -13.62
N SER A 188 11.50 12.32 -13.01
CA SER A 188 12.91 12.00 -12.94
C SER A 188 13.16 11.07 -11.76
N PRO A 189 13.47 9.77 -11.98
CA PRO A 189 13.74 8.87 -10.86
C PRO A 189 14.94 9.35 -10.04
N ALA A 190 15.93 10.01 -10.66
CA ALA A 190 17.07 10.58 -9.96
C ALA A 190 16.70 11.63 -8.89
N SER A 191 15.50 12.21 -8.98
CA SER A 191 15.01 13.24 -8.07
C SER A 191 14.06 12.69 -7.00
N TRP A 192 13.85 11.37 -6.94
CA TRP A 192 12.93 10.72 -6.00
C TRP A 192 13.58 10.46 -4.63
N ASN A 193 12.79 10.58 -3.56
CA ASN A 193 13.19 10.10 -2.25
C ASN A 193 13.37 8.58 -2.20
N ARG A 194 14.07 8.10 -1.17
CA ARG A 194 14.38 6.68 -0.99
C ARG A 194 13.13 5.78 -0.92
N GLY A 195 12.10 6.18 -0.17
CA GLY A 195 10.90 5.36 0.00
C GLY A 195 10.18 5.14 -1.33
N PHE A 196 10.02 6.20 -2.12
CA PHE A 196 9.38 6.14 -3.43
C PHE A 196 10.16 5.24 -4.42
N TRP A 197 11.49 5.21 -4.32
CA TRP A 197 12.33 4.25 -5.06
C TRP A 197 12.10 2.80 -4.63
N GLU A 198 12.00 2.54 -3.32
CA GLU A 198 11.80 1.20 -2.76
C GLU A 198 10.38 0.68 -3.02
N ASP A 199 9.40 1.58 -3.15
CA ASP A 199 8.01 1.25 -3.40
C ASP A 199 7.65 1.09 -4.88
N ALA A 200 8.44 1.67 -5.78
CA ALA A 200 8.20 1.57 -7.21
C ALA A 200 8.55 0.16 -7.74
N PRO A 201 7.61 -0.56 -8.38
CA PRO A 201 7.93 -1.84 -8.99
C PRO A 201 8.98 -1.67 -10.10
N LYS A 202 10.01 -2.54 -10.07
CA LYS A 202 11.20 -2.42 -10.93
C LYS A 202 10.89 -2.29 -12.42
N LYS A 203 9.87 -3.01 -12.93
CA LYS A 203 9.47 -2.95 -14.35
C LYS A 203 8.93 -1.57 -14.75
N TYR A 204 8.10 -0.97 -13.89
CA TYR A 204 7.53 0.36 -14.10
C TYR A 204 8.59 1.45 -13.96
N LEU A 205 9.44 1.33 -12.94
CA LEU A 205 10.57 2.22 -12.72
C LEU A 205 11.55 2.22 -13.90
N PHE A 206 11.89 1.04 -14.44
CA PHE A 206 12.72 0.94 -15.63
C PHE A 206 12.06 1.62 -16.85
N ALA A 207 10.78 1.33 -17.10
CA ALA A 207 10.05 1.93 -18.21
C ALA A 207 10.01 3.47 -18.10
N LEU A 208 9.74 4.00 -16.90
CA LEU A 208 9.72 5.43 -16.64
C LEU A 208 11.10 6.06 -16.84
N ALA A 209 12.15 5.47 -16.26
CA ALA A 209 13.52 5.98 -16.38
C ALA A 209 13.95 6.08 -17.86
N ARG A 210 13.63 5.07 -18.67
CA ARG A 210 13.95 5.03 -20.10
C ARG A 210 13.13 6.05 -20.90
N ALA A 211 11.85 6.20 -20.59
CA ALA A 211 10.98 7.18 -21.22
C ALA A 211 11.43 8.61 -20.90
N TYR A 212 11.70 8.92 -19.62
CA TYR A 212 12.17 10.23 -19.19
C TYR A 212 13.54 10.59 -19.79
N GLY A 213 14.47 9.62 -19.85
CA GLY A 213 15.79 9.82 -20.44
C GLY A 213 15.81 10.19 -21.93
N LYS A 214 14.67 10.12 -22.64
CA LYS A 214 14.53 10.65 -24.01
C LYS A 214 14.47 12.18 -24.07
N GLY A 215 14.18 12.85 -22.95
CA GLY A 215 14.23 14.31 -22.81
C GLY A 215 13.03 15.07 -23.38
N ASP A 216 12.00 14.39 -23.90
CA ASP A 216 10.78 15.01 -24.42
C ASP A 216 9.58 14.70 -23.51
N CYS A 217 9.30 15.60 -22.57
CA CYS A 217 8.18 15.46 -21.62
C CYS A 217 6.83 15.32 -22.32
N SER A 218 6.65 15.90 -23.52
CA SER A 218 5.40 15.80 -24.28
C SER A 218 5.11 14.38 -24.79
N LYS A 219 6.15 13.55 -24.92
CA LYS A 219 6.05 12.15 -25.36
C LYS A 219 6.19 11.15 -24.21
N LEU A 220 6.39 11.61 -22.98
CA LEU A 220 6.69 10.77 -21.82
C LEU A 220 5.71 9.61 -21.66
N ALA A 221 4.40 9.90 -21.71
CA ALA A 221 3.36 8.87 -21.56
C ALA A 221 3.42 7.81 -22.67
N SER A 222 3.57 8.23 -23.94
CA SER A 222 3.65 7.30 -25.08
C SER A 222 4.93 6.46 -25.09
N GLU A 223 6.04 7.05 -24.65
CA GLU A 223 7.33 6.35 -24.54
C GLU A 223 7.31 5.35 -23.38
N PHE A 224 6.73 5.73 -22.24
CA PHE A 224 6.50 4.84 -21.11
C PHE A 224 5.64 3.63 -21.53
N GLU A 225 4.53 3.87 -22.22
CA GLU A 225 3.65 2.81 -22.73
C GLU A 225 4.39 1.85 -23.67
N ARG A 226 5.27 2.38 -24.54
CA ARG A 226 6.08 1.54 -25.41
C ARG A 226 7.01 0.62 -24.62
N TYR A 227 7.71 1.16 -23.62
CA TYR A 227 8.63 0.36 -22.81
C TYR A 227 7.91 -0.69 -21.96
N ILE A 228 6.77 -0.36 -21.35
CA ILE A 228 6.05 -1.31 -20.48
C ILE A 228 5.46 -2.49 -21.28
N LYS A 229 5.03 -2.26 -22.54
CA LYS A 229 4.59 -3.33 -23.45
C LYS A 229 5.72 -4.30 -23.76
N VAL A 230 6.89 -3.76 -24.16
CA VAL A 230 8.07 -4.60 -24.48
C VAL A 230 8.52 -5.43 -23.28
N ILE A 231 8.50 -4.86 -22.06
CA ILE A 231 8.92 -5.59 -20.85
C ILE A 231 7.92 -6.69 -20.49
N SER A 232 6.63 -6.46 -20.71
CA SER A 232 5.58 -7.44 -20.39
C SER A 232 5.53 -8.62 -21.36
N GLU A 233 6.21 -8.53 -22.51
CA GLU A 233 6.32 -9.59 -23.52
C GLU A 233 7.54 -10.50 -23.32
N ILE A 234 8.46 -10.17 -22.41
CA ILE A 234 9.68 -10.92 -22.08
C ILE A 234 9.43 -11.80 -20.85
#